data_AF-A0A1I8JSI1-F1
#
_entry.id   AF-A0A1I8JSI1-F1
#
_cell.length_a   1.000
_cell.length_b   1.000
_cell.length_c   1.000
_cell.angle_alpha   90.00
_cell.angle_beta   90.00
_cell.angle_gamma   90.00
#
_symmetry.space_group_name_H-M   'P 1'
#
loop_
_entity.id
_entity.type
_entity.pdbx_description
1 polymer ?
#
loop_
_entity_poly.entity_id
_entity_poly.type
_entity_poly.pdbx_seq_one_letter_code
_entity_poly.pdbx_strand_id
1 'polypeptide(L)'
;MHLSLIVAASIATLLLLDSVSCGQHCRSDEELLQCGSKTECHCRPGLVRYGQQCLPEKTCKPINDRMDCRRNEVRLKCGKTIGCFCRPGYLLHRNACLVKSACKAAGK
;
A
#
# COMPACT_ATOMS: atom_id res chain seq x y z
N MET A 1 44.72 -45.79 -14.12
CA MET A 1 43.32 -45.59 -14.54
C MET A 1 42.43 -45.98 -13.38
N HIS A 2 41.30 -45.29 -13.19
CA HIS A 2 40.33 -45.37 -12.08
C HIS A 2 40.63 -44.51 -10.86
N LEU A 3 40.00 -43.34 -10.81
CA LEU A 3 39.16 -42.92 -9.67
C LEU A 3 38.32 -41.71 -10.12
N SER A 4 37.20 -41.97 -10.78
CA SER A 4 36.20 -40.94 -11.14
C SER A 4 34.85 -41.45 -10.70
N LEU A 5 34.54 -41.31 -9.42
CA LEU A 5 33.19 -41.55 -8.92
C LEU A 5 33.02 -40.81 -7.60
N ILE A 6 31.81 -40.27 -7.43
CA ILE A 6 31.30 -39.57 -6.25
C ILE A 6 31.64 -38.08 -6.24
N VAL A 7 30.81 -37.25 -6.92
CA VAL A 7 30.00 -36.20 -6.28
C VAL A 7 28.84 -35.86 -7.23
N ALA A 8 27.88 -36.78 -7.40
CA ALA A 8 26.68 -36.56 -8.24
C ALA A 8 25.38 -36.54 -7.42
N ALA A 9 25.45 -36.17 -6.13
CA ALA A 9 24.31 -36.27 -5.22
C ALA A 9 24.17 -35.04 -4.31
N SER A 10 24.34 -33.82 -4.83
CA SER A 10 24.25 -32.61 -3.99
C SER A 10 23.46 -31.45 -4.60
N ILE A 11 22.96 -31.56 -5.84
CA ILE A 11 22.30 -30.43 -6.51
C ILE A 11 20.77 -30.46 -6.29
N ALA A 12 20.19 -31.60 -5.91
CA ALA A 12 18.74 -31.76 -5.81
C ALA A 12 18.11 -31.20 -4.50
N THR A 13 18.89 -30.88 -3.47
CA THR A 13 18.37 -30.50 -2.15
C THR A 13 18.35 -28.98 -1.88
N LEU A 14 18.82 -28.13 -2.80
CA LEU A 14 18.87 -26.67 -2.62
C LEU A 14 17.64 -25.91 -3.17
N LEU A 15 16.63 -26.59 -3.71
CA LEU A 15 15.42 -25.96 -4.27
C LEU A 15 14.20 -25.97 -3.33
N LEU A 16 14.41 -26.15 -2.02
CA LEU A 16 13.35 -26.04 -0.99
C LEU A 16 13.55 -24.82 -0.08
N LEU A 17 14.15 -23.75 -0.59
CA LEU A 17 14.12 -22.46 0.07
C LEU A 17 12.78 -21.79 -0.22
N ASP A 18 11.85 -22.09 0.67
CA ASP A 18 10.79 -21.21 1.14
C ASP A 18 10.15 -20.35 0.05
N SER A 19 9.12 -20.90 -0.58
CA SER A 19 7.97 -20.09 -0.98
C SER A 19 7.35 -19.51 0.30
N VAL A 20 8.01 -18.50 0.89
CA VAL A 20 7.40 -17.55 1.82
C VAL A 20 6.26 -16.95 1.02
N SER A 21 5.06 -17.48 1.27
CA SER A 21 3.84 -16.83 0.86
C SER A 21 3.84 -15.51 1.65
N CYS A 22 4.42 -14.47 1.05
CA CYS A 22 4.26 -13.09 1.47
C CYS A 22 2.79 -12.75 1.23
N GLY A 23 1.90 -13.34 2.04
CA GLY A 23 0.55 -12.83 2.19
C GLY A 23 0.71 -11.35 2.47
N GLN A 24 0.15 -10.51 1.61
CA GLN A 24 0.30 -9.05 1.67
C GLN A 24 -0.07 -8.57 3.07
N HIS A 25 0.93 -8.46 3.95
CA HIS A 25 0.71 -8.04 5.32
C HIS A 25 0.69 -6.53 5.28
N CYS A 26 -0.52 -5.98 5.35
CA CYS A 26 -0.70 -4.55 5.52
C CYS A 26 -0.12 -4.11 6.86
N ARG A 27 0.33 -2.85 6.94
CA ARG A 27 0.77 -2.29 8.22
C ARG A 27 -0.41 -2.18 9.20
N SER A 28 -0.10 -1.95 10.46
CA SER A 28 -1.12 -1.89 11.53
C SER A 28 -2.15 -0.77 11.34
N ASP A 29 -1.79 0.29 10.62
CA ASP A 29 -2.60 1.43 10.23
C ASP A 29 -3.27 1.28 8.85
N GLU A 30 -3.09 0.12 8.22
CA GLU A 30 -3.65 -0.21 6.92
C GLU A 30 -4.66 -1.37 7.01
N GLU A 31 -5.46 -1.50 5.95
CA GLU A 31 -6.40 -2.58 5.70
C GLU A 31 -6.28 -3.05 4.25
N LEU A 32 -6.47 -4.34 4.01
CA LEU A 32 -6.40 -4.92 2.68
C LEU A 32 -7.76 -4.70 1.98
N LEU A 33 -7.80 -3.87 0.95
CA LEU A 33 -9.00 -3.65 0.16
C LEU A 33 -8.80 -4.15 -1.27
N GLN A 34 -9.90 -4.60 -1.86
CA GLN A 34 -10.01 -4.91 -3.26
C GLN A 34 -10.73 -3.78 -3.99
N CYS A 35 -10.01 -3.07 -4.86
CA CYS A 35 -10.52 -2.00 -5.72
C CYS A 35 -10.46 -2.48 -7.18
N GLY A 36 -11.60 -2.86 -7.75
CA GLY A 36 -11.65 -3.52 -9.06
C GLY A 36 -11.01 -4.91 -9.02
N SER A 37 -10.06 -5.18 -9.92
CA SER A 37 -9.31 -6.45 -9.98
C SER A 37 -8.05 -6.48 -9.12
N LYS A 38 -7.75 -5.40 -8.39
CA LYS A 38 -6.54 -5.31 -7.57
C LYS A 38 -6.84 -5.35 -6.08
N THR A 39 -5.97 -6.04 -5.36
CA THR A 39 -5.95 -6.11 -3.91
C THR A 39 -4.69 -5.41 -3.41
N GLU A 40 -4.85 -4.39 -2.56
CA GLU A 40 -3.73 -3.61 -2.01
C GLU A 40 -4.06 -3.05 -0.63
N CYS A 41 -3.02 -2.60 0.08
CA CYS A 41 -3.14 -2.05 1.42
C CYS A 41 -3.48 -0.56 1.35
N HIS A 42 -4.59 -0.19 1.97
CA HIS A 42 -5.05 1.20 2.09
C HIS A 42 -5.07 1.64 3.54
N CYS A 43 -4.98 2.94 3.78
CA CYS A 43 -5.12 3.48 5.12
C CYS A 43 -6.51 3.18 5.69
N ARG A 44 -6.56 2.77 6.97
CA ARG A 44 -7.81 2.52 7.69
C ARG A 44 -8.71 3.76 7.76
N PRO A 45 -10.02 3.60 8.06
CA PRO A 45 -10.92 4.74 8.22
C PRO A 45 -10.40 5.75 9.26
N GLY A 46 -10.50 7.05 8.94
CA GLY A 46 -9.98 8.14 9.78
C GLY A 46 -8.50 8.47 9.56
N LEU A 47 -7.85 7.82 8.59
CA LEU A 47 -6.49 8.11 8.16
C LEU A 47 -6.46 8.49 6.68
N VAL A 48 -5.52 9.36 6.30
CA VAL A 48 -5.27 9.78 4.92
C VAL A 48 -3.87 9.36 4.47
N ARG A 49 -3.73 8.93 3.21
CA ARG A 49 -2.45 8.53 2.62
C ARG A 49 -1.64 9.75 2.20
N TYR A 50 -0.38 9.81 2.58
CA TYR A 50 0.62 10.71 1.99
C TYR A 50 1.92 9.96 1.73
N GLY A 51 2.26 9.79 0.45
CA GLY A 51 3.36 8.92 0.05
C GLY A 51 3.19 7.51 0.65
N GLN A 52 4.17 7.09 1.46
CA GLN A 52 4.15 5.79 2.13
C GLN A 52 3.58 5.84 3.55
N GLN A 53 2.91 6.90 4.01
CA GLN A 53 2.41 7.01 5.39
C GLN A 53 0.90 7.16 5.44
N CYS A 54 0.28 6.67 6.51
CA CYS A 54 -1.10 6.98 6.86
C CYS A 54 -1.10 8.00 8.02
N LEU A 55 -1.66 9.17 7.77
CA LEU A 55 -1.70 10.28 8.72
C LEU A 55 -3.12 10.42 9.29
N PRO A 56 -3.30 10.76 10.58
CA PRO A 56 -4.62 10.95 11.15
C PRO A 56 -5.39 12.10 10.47
N GLU A 57 -6.55 11.80 9.88
CA GLU A 57 -7.36 12.79 9.16
C GLU A 57 -7.77 13.96 10.06
N LYS A 58 -8.06 13.68 11.34
CA LYS A 58 -8.44 14.69 12.34
C LYS A 58 -7.41 15.79 12.59
N THR A 59 -6.14 15.53 12.29
CA THR A 59 -5.04 16.51 12.46
C THR A 59 -4.79 17.32 11.19
N CYS A 60 -5.48 16.99 10.10
CA CYS A 60 -5.38 17.67 8.82
C CYS A 60 -6.31 18.89 8.76
N LYS A 61 -5.78 20.02 8.31
CA LYS A 61 -6.55 21.26 8.11
C LYS A 61 -6.39 21.76 6.67
N PRO A 62 -7.47 22.21 6.01
CA PRO A 62 -7.35 22.90 4.73
C PRO A 62 -6.45 24.13 4.86
N ILE A 63 -5.65 24.39 3.82
CA ILE A 63 -4.84 25.60 3.74
C ILE A 63 -5.08 26.30 2.40
N ASN A 64 -5.04 27.62 2.41
CA ASN A 64 -5.18 28.45 1.22
C ASN A 64 -3.79 28.88 0.74
N ASP A 65 -3.20 28.09 -0.14
CA ASP A 65 -1.91 28.40 -0.77
C ASP A 65 -1.93 27.90 -2.23
N ARG A 66 -1.14 28.53 -3.12
CA ARG A 66 -1.23 28.48 -4.60
C ARG A 66 -0.83 27.16 -5.29
N MET A 67 -0.84 26.02 -4.60
CA MET A 67 -0.47 24.73 -5.17
C MET A 67 -1.68 24.07 -5.81
N ASP A 68 -1.54 23.67 -7.07
CA ASP A 68 -2.57 22.95 -7.81
C ASP A 68 -2.56 21.47 -7.42
N CYS A 69 -3.64 21.04 -6.76
CA CYS A 69 -3.91 19.61 -6.51
C CYS A 69 -4.71 18.99 -7.66
N ARG A 70 -4.60 17.67 -7.83
CA ARG A 70 -5.31 16.96 -8.90
C ARG A 70 -6.80 16.88 -8.62
N ARG A 71 -7.56 16.34 -9.59
CA ARG A 71 -8.99 16.05 -9.41
C ARG A 71 -9.20 15.16 -8.18
N ASN A 72 -10.19 15.51 -7.36
CA ASN A 72 -10.54 14.83 -6.12
C ASN A 72 -9.47 14.85 -5.02
N GLU A 73 -8.45 15.69 -5.17
CA GLU A 73 -7.53 16.03 -4.11
C GLU A 73 -7.94 17.36 -3.44
N VAL A 74 -7.42 17.57 -2.25
CA VAL A 74 -7.53 18.80 -1.47
C VAL A 74 -6.20 19.05 -0.79
N ARG A 75 -5.82 20.34 -0.71
CA ARG A 75 -4.60 20.74 -0.05
C ARG A 75 -4.80 20.79 1.45
N LEU A 76 -4.05 19.97 2.19
CA LEU A 76 -4.13 19.88 3.64
C LEU A 76 -2.76 20.09 4.28
N LYS A 77 -2.78 20.58 5.52
CA LYS A 77 -1.66 20.52 6.46
C LYS A 77 -2.00 19.52 7.57
N CYS A 78 -1.29 18.40 7.60
CA CYS A 78 -1.42 17.35 8.60
C CYS A 78 -0.17 17.37 9.50
N GLY A 79 -0.22 18.12 10.60
CA GLY A 79 0.95 18.36 11.45
C GLY A 79 2.03 19.18 10.73
N LYS A 80 3.21 18.57 10.50
CA LYS A 80 4.32 19.17 9.73
C LYS A 80 4.26 18.87 8.24
N THR A 81 3.37 18.00 7.81
CA THR A 81 3.23 17.60 6.41
C THR A 81 2.23 18.51 5.70
N ILE A 82 2.64 19.10 4.59
CA ILE A 82 1.77 19.89 3.70
C ILE A 82 1.79 19.23 2.34
N GLY A 83 0.62 19.02 1.74
CA GLY A 83 0.52 18.39 0.43
C GLY A 83 -0.90 18.27 -0.09
N CYS A 84 -1.04 17.59 -1.21
CA CYS A 84 -2.32 17.20 -1.78
C CYS A 84 -2.71 15.82 -1.25
N PHE A 85 -3.94 15.71 -0.75
CA PHE A 85 -4.51 14.50 -0.19
C PHE A 85 -5.82 14.21 -0.89
N CYS A 86 -6.20 12.94 -0.99
CA CYS A 86 -7.53 12.60 -1.45
C CYS A 86 -8.59 13.24 -0.52
N ARG A 87 -9.65 13.78 -1.12
CA ARG A 87 -10.79 14.33 -0.37
C ARG A 87 -11.43 13.26 0.52
N PRO A 88 -12.13 13.67 1.60
CA PRO A 88 -12.93 12.74 2.38
C PRO A 88 -13.85 11.89 1.48
N GLY A 89 -13.87 10.58 1.71
CA GLY A 89 -14.59 9.61 0.86
C GLY A 89 -13.80 9.08 -0.34
N TYR A 90 -12.56 9.54 -0.57
CA TYR A 90 -11.66 9.04 -1.59
C TYR A 90 -10.40 8.39 -0.98
N LEU A 91 -9.82 7.44 -1.70
CA LEU A 91 -8.57 6.76 -1.35
C LEU A 91 -7.55 6.87 -2.47
N LEU A 92 -6.28 6.93 -2.11
CA LEU A 92 -5.20 6.94 -3.09
C LEU A 92 -5.03 5.53 -3.66
N HIS A 93 -5.27 5.37 -4.96
CA HIS A 93 -5.06 4.15 -5.74
C HIS A 93 -4.24 4.50 -6.99
N ARG A 94 -3.05 3.91 -7.14
CA ARG A 94 -2.14 4.17 -8.28
C ARG A 94 -1.99 5.65 -8.67
N ASN A 95 -1.71 6.51 -7.69
CA ASN A 95 -1.49 7.95 -7.91
C ASN A 95 -2.75 8.72 -8.36
N ALA A 96 -3.94 8.18 -8.13
CA ALA A 96 -5.23 8.82 -8.35
C ALA A 96 -6.16 8.60 -7.15
N CYS A 97 -7.08 9.54 -6.93
CA CYS A 97 -8.09 9.43 -5.88
C CYS A 97 -9.35 8.72 -6.39
N LEU A 98 -9.57 7.50 -5.90
CA LEU A 98 -10.71 6.65 -6.23
C LEU A 98 -11.76 6.74 -5.11
N VAL A 99 -13.05 6.64 -5.47
CA VAL A 99 -14.13 6.68 -4.48
C VAL A 99 -14.05 5.45 -3.57
N LYS A 100 -14.07 5.65 -2.25
CA LYS A 100 -13.90 4.56 -1.28
C LYS A 100 -14.96 3.46 -1.41
N SER A 101 -16.19 3.81 -1.77
CA SER A 101 -17.29 2.85 -1.98
C SER A 101 -17.11 1.94 -3.20
N ALA A 102 -16.18 2.26 -4.10
CA ALA A 102 -15.82 1.38 -5.22
C ALA A 102 -14.87 0.25 -4.80
N CYS A 103 -14.42 0.23 -3.55
CA CYS A 103 -13.58 -0.80 -2.98
C CYS A 103 -14.32 -1.60 -1.92
N LYS A 104 -13.98 -2.88 -1.79
CA LYS A 104 -14.51 -3.79 -0.76
C LYS A 104 -13.36 -4.36 0.07
N ALA A 105 -13.65 -4.79 1.29
CA ALA A 105 -12.66 -5.55 2.06
C ALA A 105 -12.25 -6.78 1.25
N ALA A 106 -10.93 -7.00 1.11
CA ALA A 106 -10.44 -8.25 0.53
C ALA A 106 -10.72 -9.34 1.56
N GLY A 107 -11.58 -10.30 1.21
CA GLY A 107 -11.91 -11.43 2.08
C GLY A 107 -10.63 -12.17 2.50
N LYS A 108 -10.58 -12.58 3.77
CA LYS A 108 -9.59 -13.55 4.26
C LYS A 108 -9.86 -14.92 3.67
#